data_AF-A0A433PNH7-F1
#
_entry.id   AF-A0A433PNH7-F1
#
_cell.length_a   1.000
_cell.length_b   1.000
_cell.length_c   1.000
_cell.angle_alpha   90.00
_cell.angle_beta   90.00
_cell.angle_gamma   90.00
#
_symmetry.space_group_name_H-M   'P 1'
#
loop_
_entity.id
_entity.type
_entity.pdbx_description
1 polymer ?
#
loop_
_entity_poly.entity_id
_entity_poly.type
_entity_poly.pdbx_seq_one_letter_code
_entity_poly.pdbx_strand_id
1 'polypeptide(L)'
;MEESFNDEINGVLVDFIEKYAKELGHPEVGNLIKTNNPTQSLKDVLKLAGKSGHTLFVGVDEYDAPANNSVFIGDTMGMPDAIKKVGQIEQFFKETFFAPLKEGCGGLGDRNAIISKYFLTGVTPAFRAGFSPLAEAIIVSDERELHGICGFTENEVKTIVQHYLREDEQGADGIIHTMRKLYNGYYFASSDYNESDPQPPLLYNPHLVFRYIRKYNSNGIVANPQESTAVHSTHVLKSISDIGEFSVDDLLELMISGSVKSKIHAEFDSADLLSIGKDRSITLSLLIYLGVLTRGPKGNLRIPNEVIKTEVLERIHNYLRDQDAIRPLLGPAFDNLVRGNINDFVTLLEAFFKTRALRSFFSTNEAMLQNIVVLILDKPSYRVPELRLVIDGNKGKGEGRYGFHPCDDYNLWRADVR
;
A
#
# COMPACT_ATOMS: atom_id res chain seq x y z
N MET A 1 16.06 -16.80 12.94
CA MET A 1 14.62 -16.82 12.59
C MET A 1 13.93 -17.88 13.42
N GLU A 2 14.33 -19.15 13.33
CA GLU A 2 13.74 -20.24 14.13
C GLU A 2 13.75 -19.97 15.65
N GLU A 3 14.89 -19.57 16.23
CA GLU A 3 14.99 -19.26 17.67
C GLU A 3 14.02 -18.13 18.08
N SER A 4 14.05 -17.00 17.35
CA SER A 4 13.11 -15.89 17.58
C SER A 4 11.64 -16.28 17.42
N PHE A 5 11.32 -17.16 16.46
CA PHE A 5 9.96 -17.69 16.32
C PHE A 5 9.58 -18.58 17.52
N ASN A 6 10.51 -19.43 17.97
CA ASN A 6 10.27 -20.32 19.10
C ASN A 6 10.04 -19.53 20.40
N ASP A 7 10.82 -18.48 20.61
CA ASP A 7 10.69 -17.58 21.76
C ASP A 7 9.35 -16.85 21.72
N GLU A 8 8.96 -16.32 20.56
CA GLU A 8 7.69 -15.61 20.38
C GLU A 8 6.49 -16.53 20.67
N ILE A 9 6.46 -17.73 20.07
CA ILE A 9 5.36 -18.68 20.31
C ILE A 9 5.28 -19.08 21.78
N ASN A 10 6.41 -19.45 22.40
CA ASN A 10 6.39 -19.83 23.81
C ASN A 10 5.98 -18.64 24.70
N GLY A 11 6.43 -17.41 24.40
CA GLY A 11 6.02 -16.20 25.12
C GLY A 11 4.50 -15.98 25.07
N VAL A 12 3.92 -16.02 23.87
CA VAL A 12 2.46 -15.87 23.68
C VAL A 12 1.69 -16.96 24.42
N LEU A 13 2.19 -18.21 24.41
CA LEU A 13 1.55 -19.31 25.13
C LEU A 13 1.65 -19.17 26.65
N VAL A 14 2.77 -18.68 27.19
CA VAL A 14 2.92 -18.37 28.62
C VAL A 14 1.90 -17.31 29.03
N ASP A 15 1.86 -16.18 28.32
CA ASP A 15 0.93 -15.09 28.60
C ASP A 15 -0.53 -15.57 28.53
N PHE A 16 -0.86 -16.43 27.57
CA PHE A 16 -2.18 -17.05 27.46
C PHE A 16 -2.50 -17.92 28.69
N ILE A 17 -1.59 -18.80 29.09
CA ILE A 17 -1.79 -19.69 30.25
C ILE A 17 -1.97 -18.87 31.52
N GLU A 18 -1.15 -17.84 31.74
CA GLU A 18 -1.23 -17.00 32.94
C GLU A 18 -2.53 -16.19 32.97
N LYS A 19 -2.90 -15.58 31.83
CA LYS A 19 -4.11 -14.78 31.70
C LYS A 19 -5.39 -15.60 31.94
N TYR A 20 -5.44 -16.83 31.45
CA TYR A 20 -6.60 -17.73 31.55
C TYR A 20 -6.38 -18.87 32.55
N ALA A 21 -5.52 -18.67 33.55
CA ALA A 21 -5.13 -19.74 34.48
C ALA A 21 -6.35 -20.35 35.18
N LYS A 22 -7.35 -19.53 35.55
CA LYS A 22 -8.56 -20.01 36.23
C LYS A 22 -9.41 -20.91 35.33
N GLU A 23 -9.61 -20.50 34.08
CA GLU A 23 -10.38 -21.20 33.05
C GLU A 23 -9.70 -22.52 32.65
N LEU A 24 -8.36 -22.55 32.67
CA LEU A 24 -7.55 -23.72 32.32
C LEU A 24 -7.28 -24.66 33.51
N GLY A 25 -7.82 -24.37 34.71
CA GLY A 25 -7.66 -25.23 35.89
C GLY A 25 -6.32 -25.08 36.62
N HIS A 26 -5.74 -23.88 36.60
CA HIS A 26 -4.45 -23.52 37.20
C HIS A 26 -3.30 -24.46 36.80
N PRO A 27 -3.02 -24.59 35.49
CA PRO A 27 -1.95 -25.46 35.03
C PRO A 27 -0.57 -24.88 35.39
N GLU A 28 0.39 -25.76 35.63
CA GLU A 28 1.80 -25.37 35.77
C GLU A 28 2.42 -25.15 34.39
N VAL A 29 2.85 -23.91 34.12
CA VAL A 29 3.43 -23.48 32.83
C VAL A 29 4.60 -24.37 32.38
N GLY A 30 5.50 -24.73 33.30
CA GLY A 30 6.68 -25.54 32.98
C GLY A 30 6.37 -26.96 32.47
N ASN A 31 5.17 -27.48 32.73
CA ASN A 31 4.76 -28.78 32.22
C ASN A 31 4.29 -28.70 30.76
N LEU A 32 3.79 -27.55 30.33
CA LEU A 32 3.22 -27.32 29.00
C LEU A 32 4.25 -26.72 28.03
N ILE A 33 5.09 -25.80 28.50
CA ILE A 33 6.03 -25.07 27.65
C ILE A 33 7.33 -25.87 27.50
N LYS A 34 7.64 -26.26 26.26
CA LYS A 34 8.90 -26.93 25.89
C LYS A 34 9.81 -25.91 25.20
N THR A 35 10.89 -25.53 25.86
CA THR A 35 11.84 -24.51 25.39
C THR A 35 12.31 -24.75 23.94
N ASN A 36 12.61 -26.00 23.59
CA ASN A 36 13.14 -26.36 22.27
C ASN A 36 12.10 -26.98 21.32
N ASN A 37 10.81 -26.97 21.69
CA ASN A 37 9.76 -27.56 20.86
C ASN A 37 8.43 -26.79 21.02
N PRO A 38 8.34 -25.56 20.50
CA PRO A 38 7.13 -24.74 20.59
C PRO A 38 5.95 -25.35 19.85
N THR A 39 6.20 -26.15 18.80
CA THR A 39 5.18 -26.97 18.14
C THR A 39 4.47 -27.87 19.16
N GLN A 40 5.23 -28.53 20.03
CA GLN A 40 4.67 -29.34 21.10
C GLN A 40 4.01 -28.48 22.19
N SER A 41 4.61 -27.35 22.57
CA SER A 41 3.99 -26.39 23.50
C SER A 41 2.58 -25.98 23.03
N LEU A 42 2.46 -25.61 21.75
CA LEU A 42 1.20 -25.23 21.12
C LEU A 42 0.20 -26.39 21.18
N LYS A 43 0.61 -27.61 20.78
CA LYS A 43 -0.26 -28.79 20.85
C LYS A 43 -0.73 -29.08 22.28
N ASP A 44 0.12 -28.91 23.27
CA ASP A 44 -0.20 -29.16 24.67
C ASP A 44 -1.19 -28.12 25.22
N VAL A 45 -1.04 -26.84 24.87
CA VAL A 45 -1.99 -25.78 25.22
C VAL A 45 -3.34 -25.97 24.52
N LEU A 46 -3.36 -26.32 23.23
CA LEU A 46 -4.61 -26.64 22.53
C LEU A 46 -5.34 -27.78 23.23
N LYS A 47 -4.65 -28.89 23.54
CA LYS A 47 -5.24 -30.03 24.27
C LYS A 47 -5.75 -29.64 25.65
N LEU A 48 -5.05 -28.77 26.36
CA LEU A 48 -5.48 -28.30 27.68
C LEU A 48 -6.77 -27.50 27.59
N ALA A 49 -6.87 -26.57 26.64
CA ALA A 49 -8.09 -25.81 26.41
C ALA A 49 -9.27 -26.75 26.09
N GLY A 50 -9.06 -27.71 25.20
CA GLY A 50 -10.07 -28.72 24.86
C GLY A 50 -10.50 -29.57 26.07
N LYS A 51 -9.55 -30.03 26.90
CA LYS A 51 -9.85 -30.76 28.15
C LYS A 51 -10.62 -29.92 29.17
N SER A 52 -10.39 -28.62 29.16
CA SER A 52 -11.10 -27.65 30.01
C SER A 52 -12.48 -27.27 29.44
N GLY A 53 -12.89 -27.86 28.32
CA GLY A 53 -14.18 -27.61 27.68
C GLY A 53 -14.26 -26.29 26.93
N HIS A 54 -13.12 -25.70 26.57
CA HIS A 54 -13.04 -24.42 25.89
C HIS A 54 -12.63 -24.58 24.42
N THR A 55 -13.19 -23.71 23.58
CA THR A 55 -12.72 -23.50 22.21
C THR A 55 -11.92 -22.21 22.13
N LEU A 56 -11.03 -22.15 21.14
CA LEU A 56 -10.10 -21.05 20.93
C LEU A 56 -10.41 -20.30 19.65
N PHE A 57 -10.08 -19.01 19.68
CA PHE A 57 -9.92 -18.14 18.52
C PHE A 57 -8.43 -17.88 18.39
N VAL A 58 -7.86 -18.10 17.20
CA VAL A 58 -6.44 -17.84 16.94
C VAL A 58 -6.34 -16.77 15.86
N GLY A 59 -5.67 -15.67 16.21
CA GLY A 59 -5.30 -14.60 15.29
C GLY A 59 -3.82 -14.68 14.97
N VAL A 60 -3.45 -14.52 13.70
CA VAL A 60 -2.06 -14.47 13.25
C VAL A 60 -1.90 -13.27 12.33
N ASP A 61 -0.88 -12.47 12.62
CA ASP A 61 -0.55 -11.26 11.88
C ASP A 61 0.83 -11.41 11.22
N GLU A 62 0.98 -10.88 10.01
CA GLU A 62 2.25 -10.74 9.26
C GLU A 62 3.18 -11.97 9.32
N TYR A 63 2.64 -13.19 9.32
CA TYR A 63 3.48 -14.41 9.41
C TYR A 63 4.45 -14.55 8.25
N ASP A 64 4.13 -13.92 7.12
CA ASP A 64 4.91 -13.89 5.90
C ASP A 64 6.07 -12.87 5.97
N ALA A 65 6.17 -12.05 7.01
CA ALA A 65 7.24 -11.06 7.18
C ALA A 65 8.65 -11.63 6.93
N PRO A 66 9.04 -12.83 7.43
CA PRO A 66 10.37 -13.39 7.13
C PRO A 66 10.57 -13.73 5.64
N ALA A 67 9.51 -14.17 4.96
CA ALA A 67 9.53 -14.50 3.54
C ALA A 67 9.51 -13.22 2.69
N ASN A 68 8.60 -12.29 3.00
CA ASN A 68 8.54 -10.93 2.44
C ASN A 68 9.89 -10.23 2.52
N ASN A 69 10.53 -10.22 3.70
CA ASN A 69 11.84 -9.60 3.89
C ASN A 69 12.94 -10.28 3.07
N SER A 70 12.81 -11.59 2.79
CA SER A 70 13.78 -12.31 1.97
C SER A 70 13.63 -11.99 0.47
N VAL A 71 12.42 -11.65 0.01
CA VAL A 71 12.16 -11.34 -1.41
C VAL A 71 12.21 -9.85 -1.71
N PHE A 72 11.75 -9.00 -0.80
CA PHE A 72 11.50 -7.58 -1.06
C PHE A 72 12.51 -6.63 -0.43
N ILE A 73 13.51 -7.11 0.32
CA ILE A 73 14.54 -6.25 0.93
C ILE A 73 15.91 -6.59 0.34
N GLY A 74 16.59 -5.57 -0.20
CA GLY A 74 17.94 -5.66 -0.80
C GLY A 74 17.96 -5.80 -2.34
N ASP A 75 19.15 -5.99 -2.91
CA ASP A 75 19.36 -6.11 -4.37
C ASP A 75 19.02 -7.50 -4.93
N THR A 76 18.57 -8.44 -4.07
CA THR A 76 18.30 -9.83 -4.44
C THR A 76 16.83 -10.11 -4.78
N MET A 77 16.05 -9.07 -5.09
CA MET A 77 14.63 -9.19 -5.32
C MET A 77 14.32 -10.13 -6.50
N GLY A 78 13.45 -11.11 -6.28
CA GLY A 78 13.10 -12.10 -7.29
C GLY A 78 14.29 -12.92 -7.81
N MET A 79 15.37 -13.06 -7.02
CA MET A 79 16.49 -13.93 -7.36
C MET A 79 16.19 -15.40 -7.00
N PRO A 80 16.71 -16.39 -7.75
CA PRO A 80 16.52 -17.82 -7.43
C PRO A 80 16.90 -18.21 -6.00
N ASP A 81 17.98 -17.63 -5.47
CA ASP A 81 18.43 -17.89 -4.09
C ASP A 81 17.47 -17.32 -3.05
N ALA A 82 16.87 -16.16 -3.32
CA ALA A 82 15.84 -15.56 -2.47
C ALA A 82 14.59 -16.45 -2.43
N ILE A 83 14.14 -16.93 -3.59
CA ILE A 83 12.99 -17.85 -3.68
C ILE A 83 13.29 -19.20 -3.03
N LYS A 84 14.50 -19.73 -3.17
CA LYS A 84 14.92 -20.94 -2.46
C LYS A 84 14.83 -20.76 -0.94
N LYS A 85 15.28 -19.60 -0.44
CA LYS A 85 15.16 -19.25 0.98
C LYS A 85 13.69 -19.15 1.41
N VAL A 86 12.82 -18.53 0.60
CA VAL A 86 11.37 -18.52 0.85
C VAL A 86 10.81 -19.93 0.98
N GLY A 87 11.14 -20.84 0.06
CA GLY A 87 10.66 -22.23 0.14
C GLY A 87 11.08 -22.94 1.44
N GLN A 88 12.26 -22.63 1.98
CA GLN A 88 12.70 -23.15 3.29
C GLN A 88 11.86 -22.56 4.44
N ILE A 89 11.56 -21.26 4.38
CA ILE A 89 10.72 -20.56 5.36
C ILE A 89 9.30 -21.10 5.33
N GLU A 90 8.70 -21.23 4.15
CA GLU A 90 7.35 -21.78 3.97
C GLU A 90 7.26 -23.21 4.53
N GLN A 91 8.24 -24.06 4.22
CA GLN A 91 8.28 -25.42 4.74
C GLN A 91 8.36 -25.45 6.27
N PHE A 92 9.21 -24.59 6.86
CA PHE A 92 9.33 -24.47 8.32
C PHE A 92 8.00 -24.11 8.97
N PHE A 93 7.34 -23.02 8.53
CA PHE A 93 6.06 -22.59 9.10
C PHE A 93 4.95 -23.61 8.88
N LYS A 94 4.96 -24.29 7.72
CA LYS A 94 3.96 -25.31 7.39
C LYS A 94 4.01 -26.47 8.37
N GLU A 95 5.21 -26.96 8.68
CA GLU A 95 5.42 -28.10 9.56
C GLU A 95 5.28 -27.74 11.04
N THR A 96 5.82 -26.59 11.45
CA THR A 96 5.96 -26.23 12.87
C THR A 96 4.80 -25.42 13.43
N PHE A 97 4.07 -24.68 12.59
CA PHE A 97 3.03 -23.76 13.05
C PHE A 97 1.66 -24.10 12.48
N PHE A 98 1.51 -24.11 11.16
CA PHE A 98 0.20 -24.27 10.52
C PHE A 98 -0.34 -25.70 10.60
N ALA A 99 0.51 -26.73 10.56
CA ALA A 99 0.05 -28.11 10.73
C ALA A 99 -0.60 -28.36 12.12
N PRO A 100 0.02 -27.98 13.26
CA PRO A 100 -0.65 -28.03 14.56
C PRO A 100 -1.97 -27.24 14.64
N LEU A 101 -2.03 -26.06 14.02
CA LEU A 101 -3.26 -25.27 13.99
C LEU A 101 -4.36 -25.97 13.17
N LYS A 102 -4.01 -26.57 12.03
CA LYS A 102 -4.94 -27.39 11.24
C LYS A 102 -5.47 -28.58 12.05
N GLU A 103 -4.59 -29.28 12.76
CA GLU A 103 -4.99 -30.36 13.66
C GLU A 103 -5.98 -29.86 14.73
N GLY A 104 -5.75 -28.67 15.29
CA GLY A 104 -6.61 -28.03 16.28
C GLY A 104 -8.00 -27.64 15.79
N CYS A 105 -8.15 -27.33 14.49
CA CYS A 105 -9.45 -27.06 13.86
C CYS A 105 -10.31 -28.34 13.70
N GLY A 106 -9.72 -29.53 13.86
CA GLY A 106 -10.40 -30.81 13.67
C GLY A 106 -10.73 -31.12 12.20
N GLY A 107 -11.34 -32.28 11.97
CA GLY A 107 -11.89 -32.65 10.66
C GLY A 107 -13.35 -32.25 10.50
N LEU A 108 -13.87 -32.23 9.26
CA LEU A 108 -15.29 -32.01 8.98
C LEU A 108 -16.16 -33.02 9.76
N GLY A 109 -16.99 -32.51 10.67
CA GLY A 109 -17.92 -33.33 11.48
C GLY A 109 -17.35 -33.83 12.82
N ASP A 110 -16.11 -33.46 13.18
CA ASP A 110 -15.53 -33.80 14.47
C ASP A 110 -16.09 -32.88 15.58
N ARG A 111 -16.58 -33.48 16.67
CA ARG A 111 -17.16 -32.73 17.81
C ARG A 111 -16.09 -32.15 18.74
N ASN A 112 -14.81 -32.34 18.41
CA ASN A 112 -13.66 -31.98 19.24
C ASN A 112 -12.76 -30.91 18.62
N ALA A 113 -13.25 -30.12 17.65
CA ALA A 113 -12.51 -28.96 17.15
C ALA A 113 -12.23 -27.97 18.30
N ILE A 114 -10.96 -27.80 18.64
CA ILE A 114 -10.52 -26.92 19.73
C ILE A 114 -10.43 -25.50 19.20
N ILE A 115 -9.93 -25.31 17.97
CA ILE A 115 -9.91 -24.01 17.31
C ILE A 115 -11.23 -23.84 16.56
N SER A 116 -12.07 -22.93 17.06
CA SER A 116 -13.37 -22.63 16.47
C SER A 116 -13.27 -21.66 15.29
N LYS A 117 -12.27 -20.78 15.31
CA LYS A 117 -12.05 -19.72 14.34
C LYS A 117 -10.56 -19.41 14.22
N TYR A 118 -10.15 -19.17 12.98
CA TYR A 118 -8.78 -18.80 12.63
C TYR A 118 -8.81 -17.55 11.75
N PHE A 119 -8.09 -16.50 12.14
CA PHE A 119 -8.04 -15.23 11.42
C PHE A 119 -6.60 -14.85 11.10
N LEU A 120 -6.37 -14.50 9.83
CA LEU A 120 -5.07 -14.14 9.28
C LEU A 120 -5.13 -12.71 8.77
N THR A 121 -4.13 -11.90 9.09
CA THR A 121 -4.03 -10.53 8.62
C THR A 121 -2.59 -10.16 8.28
N GLY A 122 -2.41 -9.11 7.48
CA GLY A 122 -1.09 -8.64 7.07
C GLY A 122 -0.35 -9.54 6.08
N VAL A 123 -1.06 -10.45 5.38
CA VAL A 123 -0.45 -11.48 4.53
C VAL A 123 -0.49 -11.09 3.06
N THR A 124 0.67 -11.11 2.41
CA THR A 124 0.81 -10.98 0.96
C THR A 124 0.36 -12.28 0.28
N PRO A 125 -0.52 -12.23 -0.74
CA PRO A 125 -1.10 -13.43 -1.35
C PRO A 125 -0.09 -14.46 -1.87
N ALA A 126 1.09 -13.99 -2.29
CA ALA A 126 2.21 -14.82 -2.74
C ALA A 126 2.62 -15.92 -1.74
N PHE A 127 2.46 -15.66 -0.44
CA PHE A 127 2.89 -16.55 0.63
C PHE A 127 1.72 -17.28 1.30
N ARG A 128 0.52 -17.21 0.71
CA ARG A 128 -0.63 -17.99 1.16
C ARG A 128 -0.66 -19.37 0.52
N ALA A 129 -0.41 -19.44 -0.79
CA ALA A 129 -0.56 -20.66 -1.58
C ALA A 129 0.38 -21.80 -1.13
N GLY A 130 1.56 -21.46 -0.58
CA GLY A 130 2.52 -22.42 -0.02
C GLY A 130 2.00 -23.22 1.20
N PHE A 131 0.91 -22.77 1.83
CA PHE A 131 0.36 -23.38 3.03
C PHE A 131 -0.98 -24.04 2.75
N SER A 132 -0.95 -25.35 2.47
CA SER A 132 -2.18 -26.14 2.27
C SER A 132 -3.20 -26.07 3.43
N PRO A 133 -2.82 -25.84 4.71
CA PRO A 133 -3.79 -25.54 5.77
C PRO A 133 -4.61 -24.28 5.54
N LEU A 134 -4.11 -23.32 4.75
CA LEU A 134 -4.76 -22.05 4.47
C LEU A 134 -5.66 -22.07 3.25
N ALA A 135 -5.61 -23.13 2.43
CA ALA A 135 -6.46 -23.28 1.25
C ALA A 135 -7.96 -23.27 1.59
N GLU A 136 -8.33 -23.65 2.82
CA GLU A 136 -9.72 -23.63 3.32
C GLU A 136 -10.12 -22.28 3.94
N ALA A 137 -9.17 -21.39 4.20
CA ALA A 137 -9.48 -20.06 4.73
C ALA A 137 -10.16 -19.20 3.65
N ILE A 138 -11.07 -18.34 4.03
CA ILE A 138 -11.78 -17.46 3.10
C ILE A 138 -11.05 -16.12 3.04
N ILE A 139 -10.75 -15.64 1.83
CA ILE A 139 -10.24 -14.28 1.63
C ILE A 139 -11.42 -13.33 1.76
N VAL A 140 -11.32 -12.40 2.71
CA VAL A 140 -12.39 -11.43 2.99
C VAL A 140 -12.01 -9.99 2.67
N SER A 141 -10.76 -9.75 2.25
CA SER A 141 -10.22 -8.40 2.01
C SER A 141 -10.87 -7.68 0.83
N ASP A 142 -11.51 -8.43 -0.07
CA ASP A 142 -12.28 -7.90 -1.20
C ASP A 142 -13.80 -8.02 -1.05
N GLU A 143 -14.27 -8.47 0.11
CA GLU A 143 -15.70 -8.53 0.42
C GLU A 143 -16.24 -7.13 0.73
N ARG A 144 -17.35 -6.77 0.09
CA ARG A 144 -17.91 -5.42 0.16
C ARG A 144 -18.37 -5.07 1.58
N GLU A 145 -19.01 -6.02 2.24
CA GLU A 145 -19.57 -5.89 3.59
C GLU A 145 -18.48 -5.71 4.65
N LEU A 146 -17.28 -6.20 4.36
CA LEU A 146 -16.12 -6.14 5.25
C LEU A 146 -15.10 -5.09 4.83
N HIS A 147 -15.41 -4.23 3.86
CA HIS A 147 -14.45 -3.26 3.33
C HIS A 147 -13.74 -2.44 4.41
N GLY A 148 -14.49 -1.98 5.43
CA GLY A 148 -13.96 -1.16 6.52
C GLY A 148 -12.91 -1.85 7.41
N ILE A 149 -12.70 -3.17 7.31
CA ILE A 149 -11.61 -3.82 8.07
C ILE A 149 -10.22 -3.44 7.52
N CYS A 150 -10.15 -2.94 6.27
CA CYS A 150 -8.90 -2.65 5.59
C CYS A 150 -8.35 -1.24 5.88
N GLY A 151 -9.06 -0.40 6.64
CA GLY A 151 -8.64 0.97 6.92
C GLY A 151 -9.71 1.81 7.62
N PHE A 152 -9.44 3.10 7.82
CA PHE A 152 -10.42 3.99 8.44
C PHE A 152 -11.29 4.70 7.41
N THR A 153 -12.57 4.83 7.71
CA THR A 153 -13.47 5.73 7.00
C THR A 153 -13.19 7.19 7.37
N GLU A 154 -13.64 8.13 6.55
CA GLU A 154 -13.49 9.56 6.84
C GLU A 154 -14.15 9.97 8.16
N ASN A 155 -15.30 9.39 8.49
CA ASN A 155 -16.00 9.66 9.75
C ASN A 155 -15.21 9.19 10.96
N GLU A 156 -14.54 8.03 10.87
CA GLU A 156 -13.65 7.55 11.94
C GLU A 156 -12.43 8.47 12.08
N VAL A 157 -11.81 8.89 10.97
CA VAL A 157 -10.70 9.86 11.01
C VAL A 157 -11.15 11.19 11.63
N LYS A 158 -12.32 11.71 11.25
CA LYS A 158 -12.90 12.93 11.86
C LYS A 158 -13.07 12.77 13.36
N THR A 159 -13.62 11.62 13.79
CA THR A 159 -13.82 11.29 15.20
C THR A 159 -12.48 11.25 15.94
N ILE A 160 -11.46 10.58 15.39
CA ILE A 160 -10.12 10.49 16.01
C ILE A 160 -9.50 11.88 16.15
N VAL A 161 -9.54 12.70 15.10
CA VAL A 161 -8.99 14.07 15.11
C VAL A 161 -9.65 14.92 16.20
N GLN A 162 -10.98 14.96 16.24
CA GLN A 162 -11.74 15.74 17.23
C GLN A 162 -11.41 15.33 18.67
N HIS A 163 -11.38 14.03 18.95
CA HIS A 163 -11.20 13.54 20.32
C HIS A 163 -9.73 13.56 20.77
N TYR A 164 -8.81 13.19 19.89
CA TYR A 164 -7.39 13.08 20.24
C TYR A 164 -6.71 14.45 20.30
N LEU A 165 -7.01 15.34 19.35
CA LEU A 165 -6.44 16.69 19.29
C LEU A 165 -7.27 17.72 20.07
N ARG A 166 -8.48 17.36 20.52
CA ARG A 166 -9.44 18.27 21.18
C ARG A 166 -9.82 19.46 20.30
N GLU A 167 -9.84 19.24 18.99
CA GLU A 167 -10.28 20.23 18.00
C GLU A 167 -11.80 20.29 17.95
N ASP A 168 -12.34 21.48 17.70
CA ASP A 168 -13.75 21.64 17.35
C ASP A 168 -14.01 21.17 15.91
N GLU A 169 -15.25 21.33 15.44
CA GLU A 169 -15.61 20.91 14.10
C GLU A 169 -14.81 21.64 13.00
N GLN A 170 -14.57 22.94 13.15
CA GLN A 170 -13.84 23.73 12.16
C GLN A 170 -12.35 23.39 12.13
N GLY A 171 -11.73 23.24 13.30
CA GLY A 171 -10.34 22.83 13.44
C GLY A 171 -10.09 21.44 12.85
N ALA A 172 -11.01 20.50 13.11
CA ALA A 172 -10.96 19.16 12.56
C ALA A 172 -11.11 19.16 11.03
N ASP A 173 -12.04 19.94 10.48
CA ASP A 173 -12.29 19.98 9.03
C ASP A 173 -11.06 20.42 8.22
N GLY A 174 -10.25 21.36 8.74
CA GLY A 174 -9.00 21.78 8.09
C GLY A 174 -7.94 20.66 8.05
N ILE A 175 -7.81 19.91 9.14
CA ILE A 175 -6.91 18.76 9.24
C ILE A 175 -7.38 17.63 8.31
N ILE A 176 -8.68 17.31 8.35
CA ILE A 176 -9.28 16.26 7.52
C ILE A 176 -9.17 16.62 6.04
N HIS A 177 -9.37 17.87 5.64
CA HIS A 177 -9.19 18.31 4.26
C HIS A 177 -7.80 17.95 3.73
N THR A 178 -6.78 18.18 4.55
CA THR A 178 -5.39 17.83 4.24
C THR A 178 -5.21 16.31 4.17
N MET A 179 -5.62 15.59 5.22
CA MET A 179 -5.49 14.13 5.29
C MET A 179 -6.24 13.39 4.19
N ARG A 180 -7.38 13.94 3.72
CA ARG A 180 -8.17 13.37 2.62
C ARG A 180 -7.35 13.23 1.34
N LYS A 181 -6.58 14.26 0.98
CA LYS A 181 -5.73 14.22 -0.22
C LYS A 181 -4.52 13.30 -0.05
N LEU A 182 -3.97 13.25 1.15
CA LEU A 182 -2.73 12.55 1.46
C LEU A 182 -2.91 11.05 1.65
N TYR A 183 -3.98 10.64 2.36
CA TYR A 183 -4.08 9.30 2.94
C TYR A 183 -5.37 8.57 2.57
N ASN A 184 -6.43 9.26 2.13
CA ASN A 184 -7.68 8.64 1.68
C ASN A 184 -7.60 8.23 0.21
N GLY A 185 -8.38 7.24 -0.19
CA GLY A 185 -8.54 6.88 -1.60
C GLY A 185 -8.52 5.38 -1.87
N TYR A 186 -8.32 4.57 -0.82
CA TYR A 186 -8.28 3.13 -0.93
C TYR A 186 -9.70 2.55 -1.07
N TYR A 187 -9.83 1.60 -1.98
CA TYR A 187 -11.03 0.82 -2.27
C TYR A 187 -10.60 -0.58 -2.72
N PHE A 188 -10.82 -1.56 -1.85
CA PHE A 188 -10.36 -2.94 -2.02
C PHE A 188 -11.51 -3.90 -2.27
N ALA A 189 -12.77 -3.50 -2.14
CA ALA A 189 -13.90 -4.36 -2.45
C ALA A 189 -13.90 -4.75 -3.94
N SER A 190 -14.34 -5.98 -4.27
CA SER A 190 -14.43 -6.48 -5.66
C SER A 190 -15.65 -5.94 -6.40
N SER A 191 -16.65 -5.45 -5.66
CA SER A 191 -17.84 -4.79 -6.19
C SER A 191 -17.52 -3.51 -6.96
N ASP A 192 -18.40 -3.15 -7.90
CA ASP A 192 -18.25 -1.95 -8.72
C ASP A 192 -18.05 -0.68 -7.89
N TYR A 193 -17.02 0.10 -8.26
CA TYR A 193 -16.75 1.41 -7.68
C TYR A 193 -17.52 2.49 -8.43
N ASN A 194 -18.34 3.25 -7.70
CA ASN A 194 -19.02 4.44 -8.19
C ASN A 194 -18.30 5.70 -7.71
N GLU A 195 -17.78 6.50 -8.63
CA GLU A 195 -17.02 7.71 -8.31
C GLU A 195 -17.89 8.85 -7.76
N SER A 196 -19.17 8.90 -8.15
CA SER A 196 -20.09 9.94 -7.67
C SER A 196 -20.64 9.67 -6.27
N ASP A 197 -20.70 8.40 -5.88
CA ASP A 197 -21.12 7.95 -4.55
C ASP A 197 -20.42 6.62 -4.21
N PRO A 198 -19.20 6.67 -3.66
CA PRO A 198 -18.43 5.47 -3.36
C PRO A 198 -19.07 4.73 -2.17
N GLN A 199 -19.71 3.60 -2.47
CA GLN A 199 -20.31 2.71 -1.47
C GLN A 199 -19.81 1.27 -1.62
N PRO A 200 -19.01 0.75 -0.67
CA PRO A 200 -18.61 1.36 0.60
C PRO A 200 -17.65 2.56 0.45
N PRO A 201 -17.51 3.42 1.48
CA PRO A 201 -16.69 4.63 1.40
C PRO A 201 -15.21 4.31 1.20
N LEU A 202 -14.48 5.27 0.63
CA LEU A 202 -13.03 5.21 0.53
C LEU A 202 -12.38 5.19 1.92
N LEU A 203 -11.25 4.48 2.01
CA LEU A 203 -10.52 4.28 3.24
C LEU A 203 -9.21 5.05 3.28
N TYR A 204 -8.81 5.36 4.50
CA TYR A 204 -7.53 5.93 4.89
C TYR A 204 -6.60 4.83 5.40
N ASN A 205 -5.30 4.95 5.12
CA ASN A 205 -4.28 4.11 5.76
C ASN A 205 -4.18 4.46 7.26
N PRO A 206 -4.50 3.53 8.19
CA PRO A 206 -4.52 3.81 9.63
C PRO A 206 -3.16 4.26 10.20
N HIS A 207 -2.07 3.67 9.73
CA HIS A 207 -0.73 3.98 10.22
C HIS A 207 -0.34 5.43 9.85
N LEU A 208 -0.61 5.85 8.61
CA LEU A 208 -0.33 7.22 8.17
C LEU A 208 -1.21 8.24 8.92
N VAL A 209 -2.48 7.90 9.19
CA VAL A 209 -3.39 8.71 10.02
C VAL A 209 -2.80 8.93 11.41
N PHE A 210 -2.43 7.85 12.12
CA PHE A 210 -1.88 7.98 13.47
C PHE A 210 -0.52 8.70 13.49
N ARG A 211 0.34 8.44 12.50
CA ARG A 211 1.63 9.13 12.36
C ARG A 211 1.44 10.64 12.19
N TYR A 212 0.50 11.06 11.33
CA TYR A 212 0.21 12.47 11.10
C TYR A 212 -0.30 13.14 12.38
N ILE A 213 -1.35 12.56 12.99
CA ILE A 213 -2.00 13.12 14.18
C ILE A 213 -1.01 13.24 15.35
N ARG A 214 -0.13 12.25 15.56
CA ARG A 214 0.91 12.30 16.60
C ARG A 214 1.94 13.40 16.36
N LYS A 215 2.35 13.61 15.10
CA LYS A 215 3.29 14.69 14.73
C LYS A 215 2.61 16.06 14.89
N TYR A 216 1.36 16.18 14.45
CA TYR A 216 0.57 17.40 14.59
C TYR A 216 0.38 17.78 16.06
N ASN A 217 -0.02 16.83 16.92
CA ASN A 217 -0.18 17.08 18.35
C ASN A 217 1.09 17.60 19.04
N SER A 218 2.27 17.14 18.58
CA SER A 218 3.56 17.56 19.15
C SER A 218 3.99 18.96 18.70
N ASN A 219 3.69 19.34 17.45
CA ASN A 219 4.34 20.48 16.80
C ASN A 219 3.37 21.54 16.24
N GLY A 220 2.06 21.28 16.24
CA GLY A 220 1.03 22.06 15.55
C GLY A 220 1.08 21.99 14.02
N ILE A 221 2.14 21.42 13.44
CA ILE A 221 2.35 21.26 11.99
C ILE A 221 3.10 19.96 11.68
N VAL A 222 2.85 19.40 10.50
CA VAL A 222 3.56 18.23 9.98
C VAL A 222 4.42 18.65 8.79
N ALA A 223 5.74 18.70 8.97
CA ALA A 223 6.67 19.21 7.95
C ALA A 223 6.72 18.36 6.67
N ASN A 224 6.70 17.02 6.80
CA ASN A 224 6.75 16.07 5.69
C ASN A 224 5.56 15.10 5.76
N PRO A 225 4.34 15.56 5.44
CA PRO A 225 3.15 14.73 5.58
C PRO A 225 3.04 13.71 4.44
N GLN A 226 3.76 13.91 3.34
CA GLN A 226 3.81 13.00 2.19
C GLN A 226 4.74 11.79 2.38
N GLU A 227 5.52 11.76 3.47
CA GLU A 227 6.51 10.72 3.71
C GLU A 227 5.84 9.38 4.01
N SER A 228 5.98 8.44 3.09
CA SER A 228 5.49 7.08 3.28
C SER A 228 6.27 6.32 4.36
N THR A 229 5.63 5.29 4.89
CA THR A 229 6.26 4.27 5.76
C THR A 229 6.39 2.92 5.07
N ALA A 230 6.00 2.81 3.80
CA ALA A 230 5.89 1.54 3.09
C ALA A 230 7.24 1.14 2.46
N VAL A 231 8.00 0.30 3.18
CA VAL A 231 9.32 -0.19 2.75
C VAL A 231 9.18 -1.12 1.54
N HIS A 232 8.24 -2.06 1.59
CA HIS A 232 8.08 -3.08 0.54
C HIS A 232 7.61 -2.49 -0.79
N SER A 233 6.59 -1.62 -0.80
CA SER A 233 6.13 -0.94 -2.03
C SER A 233 7.28 -0.20 -2.71
N THR A 234 8.11 0.50 -1.93
CA THR A 234 9.27 1.23 -2.45
C THR A 234 10.29 0.30 -3.12
N HIS A 235 10.58 -0.85 -2.52
CA HIS A 235 11.50 -1.82 -3.12
C HIS A 235 10.92 -2.47 -4.39
N VAL A 236 9.63 -2.85 -4.37
CA VAL A 236 8.95 -3.39 -5.56
C VAL A 236 8.90 -2.36 -6.69
N LEU A 237 8.61 -1.10 -6.37
CA LEU A 237 8.66 -0.02 -7.37
C LEU A 237 10.07 0.13 -7.97
N LYS A 238 11.11 0.08 -7.14
CA LYS A 238 12.51 0.13 -7.59
C LYS A 238 12.91 -1.06 -8.46
N SER A 239 12.34 -2.24 -8.24
CA SER A 239 12.67 -3.44 -9.03
C SER A 239 11.98 -3.51 -10.38
N ILE A 240 10.89 -2.75 -10.61
CA ILE A 240 10.25 -2.66 -11.92
C ILE A 240 11.32 -2.19 -12.91
N SER A 241 11.55 -2.96 -13.97
CA SER A 241 12.61 -2.68 -14.94
C SER A 241 12.25 -1.53 -15.87
N ASP A 242 13.28 -0.93 -16.46
CA ASP A 242 13.12 0.14 -17.46
C ASP A 242 12.52 -0.37 -18.77
N ILE A 243 12.74 -1.64 -19.08
CA ILE A 243 12.21 -2.36 -20.23
C ILE A 243 11.59 -3.68 -19.78
N GLY A 244 10.51 -4.12 -20.40
CA GLY A 244 9.83 -5.36 -20.02
C GLY A 244 8.37 -5.40 -20.47
N GLU A 245 7.65 -6.44 -20.05
CA GLU A 245 6.20 -6.55 -20.28
C GLU A 245 5.41 -5.64 -19.34
N PHE A 246 5.95 -5.39 -18.14
CA PHE A 246 5.53 -4.28 -17.27
C PHE A 246 6.77 -3.51 -16.81
N SER A 247 6.86 -2.27 -17.26
CA SER A 247 8.05 -1.43 -17.14
C SER A 247 7.72 -0.06 -16.54
N VAL A 248 8.73 0.80 -16.41
CA VAL A 248 8.53 2.20 -16.01
C VAL A 248 7.60 2.93 -16.99
N ASP A 249 7.60 2.55 -18.27
CA ASP A 249 6.68 3.14 -19.27
C ASP A 249 5.21 2.84 -18.96
N ASP A 250 4.90 1.68 -18.36
CA ASP A 250 3.55 1.36 -17.90
C ASP A 250 3.17 2.20 -16.66
N LEU A 251 4.10 2.44 -15.74
CA LEU A 251 3.88 3.35 -14.60
C LEU A 251 3.66 4.79 -15.08
N LEU A 252 4.39 5.22 -16.11
CA LEU A 252 4.21 6.49 -16.79
C LEU A 252 2.84 6.59 -17.44
N GLU A 253 2.42 5.57 -18.20
CA GLU A 253 1.10 5.53 -18.82
C GLU A 253 -0.02 5.56 -17.76
N LEU A 254 0.14 4.85 -16.65
CA LEU A 254 -0.76 4.89 -15.50
C LEU A 254 -0.84 6.31 -14.90
N MET A 255 0.30 6.97 -14.68
CA MET A 255 0.34 8.33 -14.14
C MET A 255 -0.32 9.34 -15.08
N ILE A 256 -0.12 9.20 -16.38
CA ILE A 256 -0.70 10.12 -17.39
C ILE A 256 -2.20 9.86 -17.53
N SER A 257 -2.60 8.60 -17.71
CA SER A 257 -3.99 8.19 -17.96
C SER A 257 -4.85 8.18 -16.70
N GLY A 258 -4.24 8.19 -15.52
CA GLY A 258 -4.88 8.15 -14.20
C GLY A 258 -5.39 6.77 -13.79
N SER A 259 -5.55 5.83 -14.73
CA SER A 259 -5.96 4.47 -14.43
C SER A 259 -5.50 3.47 -15.50
N VAL A 260 -5.49 2.19 -15.13
CA VAL A 260 -5.09 1.09 -16.01
C VAL A 260 -6.03 -0.11 -15.86
N LYS A 261 -6.39 -0.76 -16.97
CA LYS A 261 -7.19 -1.99 -16.93
C LYS A 261 -6.28 -3.20 -16.67
N SER A 262 -6.68 -4.05 -15.74
CA SER A 262 -6.04 -5.36 -15.52
C SER A 262 -7.00 -6.34 -14.89
N LYS A 263 -6.70 -7.63 -15.02
CA LYS A 263 -7.29 -8.67 -14.18
C LYS A 263 -6.48 -8.74 -12.89
N ILE A 264 -7.17 -8.91 -11.76
CA ILE A 264 -6.52 -9.10 -10.46
C ILE A 264 -6.57 -10.57 -10.09
N HIS A 265 -5.42 -11.10 -9.71
CA HIS A 265 -5.30 -12.43 -9.18
C HIS A 265 -5.47 -12.36 -7.66
N ALA A 266 -6.44 -13.10 -7.14
CA ALA A 266 -6.66 -13.20 -5.70
C ALA A 266 -5.51 -13.94 -4.99
N GLU A 267 -4.89 -14.88 -5.70
CA GLU A 267 -3.83 -15.76 -5.21
C GLU A 267 -2.80 -15.97 -6.32
N PHE A 268 -1.53 -16.07 -5.92
CA PHE A 268 -0.38 -16.42 -6.75
C PHE A 268 0.70 -17.04 -5.85
N ASP A 269 1.66 -17.76 -6.44
CA ASP A 269 2.71 -18.48 -5.70
C ASP A 269 3.93 -17.60 -5.43
N SER A 270 4.76 -17.97 -4.45
CA SER A 270 6.03 -17.27 -4.21
C SER A 270 6.99 -17.38 -5.39
N ALA A 271 6.91 -18.44 -6.18
CA ALA A 271 7.63 -18.58 -7.45
C ALA A 271 7.19 -17.54 -8.50
N ASP A 272 5.93 -17.10 -8.46
CA ASP A 272 5.42 -16.06 -9.35
C ASP A 272 6.07 -14.70 -9.08
N LEU A 273 6.70 -14.50 -7.92
CA LEU A 273 7.48 -13.29 -7.63
C LEU A 273 8.72 -13.16 -8.54
N LEU A 274 9.19 -14.24 -9.18
CA LEU A 274 10.24 -14.19 -10.22
C LEU A 274 9.75 -13.51 -11.52
N SER A 275 8.44 -13.39 -11.67
CA SER A 275 7.77 -12.78 -12.82
C SER A 275 7.42 -11.30 -12.60
N ILE A 276 7.77 -10.70 -11.46
CA ILE A 276 7.59 -9.26 -11.25
C ILE A 276 8.32 -8.49 -12.36
N GLY A 277 7.61 -7.57 -13.02
CA GLY A 277 8.05 -6.83 -14.22
C GLY A 277 7.98 -7.61 -15.54
N LYS A 278 7.88 -8.95 -15.48
CA LYS A 278 7.74 -9.82 -16.65
C LYS A 278 6.30 -10.22 -16.92
N ASP A 279 5.48 -10.35 -15.89
CA ASP A 279 4.04 -10.58 -16.03
C ASP A 279 3.31 -9.35 -15.50
N ARG A 280 2.57 -8.70 -16.40
CA ARG A 280 1.82 -7.50 -16.10
C ARG A 280 0.70 -7.72 -15.09
N SER A 281 -0.01 -8.85 -15.18
CA SER A 281 -1.15 -9.17 -14.32
C SER A 281 -0.69 -9.45 -12.89
N ILE A 282 0.39 -10.21 -12.73
CA ILE A 282 0.99 -10.52 -11.42
C ILE A 282 1.56 -9.25 -10.79
N THR A 283 2.30 -8.45 -11.56
CA THR A 283 2.89 -7.20 -11.05
C THR A 283 1.80 -6.23 -10.56
N LEU A 284 0.75 -6.01 -11.36
CA LEU A 284 -0.36 -5.14 -10.97
C LEU A 284 -1.17 -5.70 -9.79
N SER A 285 -1.32 -7.03 -9.70
CA SER A 285 -1.96 -7.67 -8.55
C SER A 285 -1.16 -7.41 -7.27
N LEU A 286 0.16 -7.63 -7.29
CA LEU A 286 1.04 -7.36 -6.17
C LEU A 286 0.99 -5.88 -5.73
N LEU A 287 1.00 -4.94 -6.69
CA LEU A 287 0.91 -3.51 -6.40
C LEU A 287 -0.41 -3.12 -5.70
N ILE A 288 -1.52 -3.82 -5.94
CA ILE A 288 -2.76 -3.62 -5.16
C ILE A 288 -2.58 -4.08 -3.72
N TYR A 289 -2.06 -5.29 -3.49
CA TYR A 289 -1.91 -5.83 -2.14
C TYR A 289 -0.89 -5.05 -1.29
N LEU A 290 0.09 -4.41 -1.94
CA LEU A 290 1.01 -3.49 -1.29
C LEU A 290 0.43 -2.08 -1.07
N GLY A 291 -0.80 -1.81 -1.50
CA GLY A 291 -1.44 -0.50 -1.38
C GLY A 291 -0.84 0.58 -2.30
N VAL A 292 -0.09 0.19 -3.33
CA VAL A 292 0.38 1.13 -4.37
C VAL A 292 -0.75 1.45 -5.35
N LEU A 293 -1.60 0.46 -5.61
CA LEU A 293 -2.79 0.60 -6.44
C LEU A 293 -4.05 0.29 -5.64
N THR A 294 -5.16 0.82 -6.14
CA THR A 294 -6.50 0.57 -5.61
C THR A 294 -7.47 0.36 -6.77
N ARG A 295 -8.61 -0.27 -6.50
CA ARG A 295 -9.69 -0.39 -7.49
C ARG A 295 -10.38 0.96 -7.68
N GLY A 296 -10.79 1.22 -8.91
CA GLY A 296 -11.50 2.41 -9.37
C GLY A 296 -12.63 2.03 -10.33
N PRO A 297 -13.18 3.01 -11.07
CA PRO A 297 -14.36 2.79 -11.89
C PRO A 297 -14.16 1.67 -12.92
N LYS A 298 -15.20 0.86 -13.16
CA LYS A 298 -15.18 -0.25 -14.14
C LYS A 298 -14.10 -1.32 -13.86
N GLY A 299 -13.66 -1.43 -12.61
CA GLY A 299 -12.60 -2.37 -12.20
C GLY A 299 -11.20 -1.96 -12.66
N ASN A 300 -11.02 -0.73 -13.17
CA ASN A 300 -9.69 -0.22 -13.47
C ASN A 300 -8.91 0.03 -12.17
N LEU A 301 -7.59 -0.01 -12.27
CA LEU A 301 -6.69 0.27 -11.15
C LEU A 301 -6.20 1.70 -11.24
N ARG A 302 -6.07 2.36 -10.10
CA ARG A 302 -5.55 3.72 -9.99
C ARG A 302 -4.65 3.86 -8.77
N ILE A 303 -3.92 4.95 -8.71
CA ILE A 303 -3.16 5.35 -7.52
C ILE A 303 -4.15 5.98 -6.52
N PRO A 304 -4.13 5.58 -5.23
CA PRO A 304 -5.16 5.98 -4.27
C PRO A 304 -5.06 7.45 -3.84
N ASN A 305 -3.84 7.95 -3.57
CA ASN A 305 -3.61 9.23 -2.90
C ASN A 305 -2.26 9.85 -3.24
N GLU A 306 -2.02 11.07 -2.75
CA GLU A 306 -0.80 11.83 -3.04
C GLU A 306 0.48 11.23 -2.43
N VAL A 307 0.39 10.53 -1.30
CA VAL A 307 1.56 9.85 -0.71
C VAL A 307 2.05 8.74 -1.64
N ILE A 308 1.15 7.87 -2.09
CA ILE A 308 1.52 6.77 -2.99
C ILE A 308 1.91 7.29 -4.38
N LYS A 309 1.22 8.33 -4.87
CA LYS A 309 1.64 9.04 -6.08
C LYS A 309 3.08 9.56 -5.95
N THR A 310 3.50 9.94 -4.75
CA THR A 310 4.88 10.32 -4.47
C THR A 310 5.88 9.22 -4.75
N GLU A 311 5.63 8.03 -4.22
CA GLU A 311 6.50 6.87 -4.41
C GLU A 311 6.61 6.47 -5.89
N VAL A 312 5.49 6.44 -6.60
CA VAL A 312 5.46 6.08 -8.02
C VAL A 312 6.24 7.12 -8.85
N LEU A 313 6.03 8.40 -8.57
CA LEU A 313 6.78 9.50 -9.21
C LEU A 313 8.28 9.40 -8.95
N GLU A 314 8.71 9.08 -7.73
CA GLU A 314 10.13 8.93 -7.41
C GLU A 314 10.79 7.84 -8.27
N ARG A 315 10.11 6.69 -8.47
CA ARG A 315 10.62 5.65 -9.36
C ARG A 315 10.78 6.14 -10.79
N ILE A 316 9.78 6.88 -11.29
CA ILE A 316 9.79 7.41 -12.65
C ILE A 316 10.86 8.50 -12.81
N HIS A 317 11.04 9.39 -11.82
CA HIS A 317 12.08 10.41 -11.86
C HIS A 317 13.48 9.84 -11.88
N ASN A 318 13.72 8.76 -11.14
CA ASN A 318 15.01 8.09 -11.18
C ASN A 318 15.29 7.57 -12.62
N TYR A 319 14.31 6.94 -13.25
CA TYR A 319 14.41 6.55 -14.66
C TYR A 319 14.68 7.74 -15.59
N LEU A 320 13.93 8.84 -15.48
CA LEU A 320 14.13 10.02 -16.33
C LEU A 320 15.49 10.69 -16.12
N ARG A 321 16.07 10.62 -14.91
CA ARG A 321 17.42 11.12 -14.63
C ARG A 321 18.51 10.26 -15.24
N ASP A 322 18.23 9.01 -15.57
CA ASP A 322 19.17 8.11 -16.23
C ASP A 322 19.10 8.24 -17.77
N GLN A 323 18.08 8.92 -18.30
CA GLN A 323 17.93 9.20 -19.73
C GLN A 323 18.80 10.38 -20.18
N ASP A 324 19.82 10.14 -21.01
CA ASP A 324 20.76 11.17 -21.49
C ASP A 324 20.08 12.36 -22.19
N ALA A 325 18.97 12.12 -22.90
CA ALA A 325 18.22 13.17 -23.59
C ALA A 325 17.41 14.08 -22.65
N ILE A 326 17.07 13.60 -21.45
CA ILE A 326 16.16 14.27 -20.50
C ILE A 326 16.93 14.85 -19.31
N ARG A 327 17.86 14.07 -18.77
CA ARG A 327 18.71 14.41 -17.61
C ARG A 327 19.26 15.84 -17.64
N PRO A 328 19.92 16.34 -18.71
CA PRO A 328 20.50 17.68 -18.71
C PRO A 328 19.46 18.80 -18.72
N LEU A 329 18.22 18.51 -19.09
CA LEU A 329 17.13 19.49 -19.23
C LEU A 329 16.34 19.67 -17.93
N LEU A 330 16.27 18.65 -17.06
CA LEU A 330 15.47 18.66 -15.83
C LEU A 330 15.78 19.84 -14.90
N GLY A 331 17.06 20.08 -14.60
CA GLY A 331 17.49 21.17 -13.70
C GLY A 331 17.18 22.56 -14.27
N PRO A 332 17.70 22.91 -15.46
CA PRO A 332 17.45 24.20 -16.09
C PRO A 332 15.96 24.51 -16.29
N ALA A 333 15.17 23.51 -16.70
CA ALA A 333 13.73 23.67 -16.90
C ALA A 333 13.02 24.12 -15.61
N PHE A 334 13.35 23.52 -14.47
CA PHE A 334 12.77 23.88 -13.18
C PHE A 334 13.22 25.29 -12.74
N ASP A 335 14.53 25.54 -12.70
CA ASP A 335 15.09 26.79 -12.19
C ASP A 335 14.60 28.01 -12.99
N ASN A 336 14.47 27.88 -14.31
CA ASN A 336 14.00 28.95 -15.17
C ASN A 336 12.47 29.10 -15.13
N LEU A 337 11.72 28.01 -14.95
CA LEU A 337 10.28 28.10 -14.76
C LEU A 337 9.93 28.87 -13.50
N VAL A 338 10.63 28.64 -12.38
CA VAL A 338 10.45 29.40 -11.13
C VAL A 338 10.77 30.89 -11.30
N ARG A 339 11.59 31.24 -12.30
CA ARG A 339 11.91 32.63 -12.66
C ARG A 339 10.96 33.22 -13.72
N GLY A 340 9.89 32.52 -14.07
CA GLY A 340 8.91 32.94 -15.08
C GLY A 340 9.34 32.72 -16.53
N ASN A 341 10.43 31.99 -16.80
CA ASN A 341 10.90 31.67 -18.15
C ASN A 341 10.56 30.22 -18.51
N ILE A 342 9.67 30.04 -19.47
CA ILE A 342 9.16 28.73 -19.87
C ILE A 342 9.98 28.02 -20.96
N ASN A 343 10.99 28.66 -21.55
CA ASN A 343 11.65 28.14 -22.77
C ASN A 343 12.34 26.78 -22.55
N ASP A 344 13.09 26.64 -21.45
CA ASP A 344 13.75 25.36 -21.11
C ASP A 344 12.74 24.29 -20.70
N PHE A 345 11.62 24.71 -20.09
CA PHE A 345 10.52 23.81 -19.78
C PHE A 345 9.85 23.28 -21.05
N VAL A 346 9.58 24.13 -22.05
CA VAL A 346 9.06 23.70 -23.36
C VAL A 346 10.04 22.75 -24.04
N THR A 347 11.35 23.05 -23.98
CA THR A 347 12.40 22.18 -24.54
C THR A 347 12.41 20.81 -23.87
N LEU A 348 12.29 20.76 -22.55
CA LEU A 348 12.17 19.52 -21.78
C LEU A 348 10.91 18.74 -22.14
N LEU A 349 9.75 19.40 -22.27
CA LEU A 349 8.51 18.77 -22.71
C LEU A 349 8.66 18.17 -24.11
N GLU A 350 9.22 18.90 -25.07
CA GLU A 350 9.47 18.40 -26.41
C GLU A 350 10.41 17.20 -26.41
N ALA A 351 11.49 17.25 -25.63
CA ALA A 351 12.42 16.13 -25.49
C ALA A 351 11.72 14.91 -24.90
N PHE A 352 10.95 15.08 -23.83
CA PHE A 352 10.14 14.02 -23.23
C PHE A 352 9.15 13.42 -24.23
N PHE A 353 8.45 14.25 -24.99
CA PHE A 353 7.50 13.75 -25.98
C PHE A 353 8.18 12.99 -27.13
N LYS A 354 9.38 13.37 -27.52
CA LYS A 354 10.16 12.65 -28.54
C LYS A 354 10.59 11.24 -28.08
N THR A 355 10.68 10.98 -26.78
CA THR A 355 10.97 9.62 -26.27
C THR A 355 9.72 8.74 -26.19
N ARG A 356 8.53 9.24 -26.56
CA ARG A 356 7.25 8.52 -26.42
C ARG A 356 6.73 7.99 -27.73
N ALA A 357 6.05 6.84 -27.67
CA ALA A 357 5.33 6.30 -28.81
C ALA A 357 4.18 7.23 -29.21
N LEU A 358 4.07 7.55 -30.51
CA LEU A 358 3.04 8.41 -31.12
C LEU A 358 1.60 8.04 -30.73
N ARG A 359 1.34 6.78 -30.35
CA ARG A 359 0.02 6.29 -29.94
C ARG A 359 -0.49 6.90 -28.63
N SER A 360 0.42 7.28 -27.73
CA SER A 360 0.11 7.94 -26.45
C SER A 360 -0.47 9.36 -26.59
N PHE A 361 -0.38 9.95 -27.80
CA PHE A 361 -0.80 11.32 -28.09
C PHE A 361 -2.24 11.45 -28.59
N PHE A 362 -2.86 10.37 -29.10
CA PHE A 362 -4.18 10.45 -29.73
C PHE A 362 -5.33 10.65 -28.72
N SER A 363 -5.08 10.42 -27.43
CA SER A 363 -6.05 10.60 -26.34
C SER A 363 -5.73 11.78 -25.42
N THR A 364 -4.65 12.54 -25.67
CA THR A 364 -4.16 13.58 -24.75
C THR A 364 -5.19 14.69 -24.54
N ASN A 365 -5.77 14.74 -23.33
CA ASN A 365 -6.66 15.80 -22.87
C ASN A 365 -5.94 16.70 -21.84
N GLU A 366 -6.62 17.72 -21.34
CA GLU A 366 -6.04 18.67 -20.37
C GLU A 366 -5.52 17.98 -19.10
N ALA A 367 -6.28 17.02 -18.55
CA ALA A 367 -5.88 16.28 -17.35
C ALA A 367 -4.60 15.47 -17.59
N MET A 368 -4.45 14.85 -18.77
CA MET A 368 -3.22 14.16 -19.16
C MET A 368 -2.03 15.13 -19.24
N LEU A 369 -2.22 16.33 -19.80
CA LEU A 369 -1.17 17.35 -19.82
C LEU A 369 -0.80 17.82 -18.42
N GLN A 370 -1.76 18.06 -17.53
CA GLN A 370 -1.49 18.39 -16.13
C GLN A 370 -0.66 17.29 -15.45
N ASN A 371 -1.01 16.02 -15.67
CA ASN A 371 -0.23 14.88 -15.14
C ASN A 371 1.19 14.83 -15.71
N ILE A 372 1.38 15.11 -17.01
CA ILE A 372 2.71 15.18 -17.64
C ILE A 372 3.54 16.32 -17.03
N VAL A 373 2.92 17.47 -16.77
CA VAL A 373 3.63 18.61 -16.16
C VAL A 373 4.06 18.27 -14.73
N VAL A 374 3.16 17.69 -13.92
CA VAL A 374 3.47 17.21 -12.56
C VAL A 374 4.59 16.16 -12.60
N LEU A 375 4.51 15.24 -13.56
CA LEU A 375 5.52 14.21 -13.76
C LEU A 375 6.90 14.77 -14.08
N ILE A 376 7.01 15.86 -14.83
CA ILE A 376 8.29 16.33 -15.38
C ILE A 376 8.93 17.41 -14.50
N LEU A 377 8.13 18.28 -13.89
CA LEU A 377 8.63 19.43 -13.14
C LEU A 377 9.02 19.12 -11.70
N ASP A 378 8.40 18.11 -11.11
CA ASP A 378 8.29 18.09 -9.67
C ASP A 378 9.43 17.31 -9.02
N LYS A 379 10.29 17.92 -8.20
CA LYS A 379 10.97 17.10 -7.18
C LYS A 379 9.94 16.80 -6.09
N PRO A 380 9.94 15.61 -5.46
CA PRO A 380 9.00 15.29 -4.38
C PRO A 380 8.88 16.35 -3.27
N SER A 381 9.91 17.16 -3.05
CA SER A 381 9.95 18.26 -2.07
C SER A 381 9.31 19.59 -2.52
N TYR A 382 8.96 19.79 -3.79
CA TYR A 382 8.49 21.07 -4.34
C TYR A 382 7.10 20.99 -4.99
N ARG A 383 6.31 20.00 -4.57
CA ARG A 383 5.00 19.71 -5.15
C ARG A 383 4.04 20.88 -5.03
N VAL A 384 3.43 21.23 -6.16
CA VAL A 384 2.20 22.04 -6.19
C VAL A 384 1.05 21.10 -6.56
N PRO A 385 0.25 20.64 -5.57
CA PRO A 385 -0.95 19.86 -5.86
C PRO A 385 -1.89 20.67 -6.75
N GLU A 386 -2.59 19.98 -7.66
CA GLU A 386 -3.67 20.57 -8.47
C GLU A 386 -3.21 21.72 -9.40
N LEU A 387 -2.09 21.53 -10.11
CA LEU A 387 -1.71 22.45 -11.20
C LEU A 387 -2.90 22.61 -12.18
N ARG A 388 -3.40 23.84 -12.31
CA ARG A 388 -4.44 24.19 -13.29
C ARG A 388 -3.81 24.91 -14.47
N LEU A 389 -4.17 24.48 -15.67
CA LEU A 389 -3.81 25.19 -16.89
C LEU A 389 -4.83 26.31 -17.09
N VAL A 390 -4.48 27.53 -16.69
CA VAL A 390 -5.37 28.69 -16.86
C VAL A 390 -5.24 29.23 -18.28
N ILE A 391 -6.35 29.24 -19.01
CA ILE A 391 -6.45 29.88 -20.33
C ILE A 391 -6.71 31.38 -20.10
N ASP A 392 -5.84 32.22 -20.65
CA ASP A 392 -6.07 33.67 -20.71
C ASP A 392 -7.31 33.98 -21.57
N GLY A 393 -8.41 34.35 -20.90
CA GLY A 393 -9.70 34.65 -21.53
C GLY A 393 -9.70 35.89 -22.42
N ASN A 394 -8.62 36.68 -22.42
CA ASN A 394 -8.47 37.82 -23.31
C ASN A 394 -7.93 37.44 -24.70
N LYS A 395 -7.56 36.17 -24.94
CA LYS A 395 -7.00 35.72 -26.21
C LYS A 395 -7.95 34.79 -26.98
N GLY A 396 -8.09 35.06 -28.27
CA GLY A 396 -8.95 34.27 -29.16
C GLY A 396 -8.42 32.85 -29.39
N LYS A 397 -9.34 31.89 -29.57
CA LYS A 397 -9.00 30.50 -29.92
C LYS A 397 -8.25 30.49 -31.27
N GLY A 398 -6.99 30.04 -31.28
CA GLY A 398 -6.17 29.93 -32.49
C GLY A 398 -5.03 30.95 -32.62
N GLU A 399 -4.84 31.88 -31.68
CA GLU A 399 -3.79 32.91 -31.75
C GLU A 399 -2.37 32.46 -31.32
N GLY A 400 -2.08 31.15 -31.37
CA GLY A 400 -0.70 30.64 -31.37
C GLY A 400 0.16 30.86 -30.12
N ARG A 401 -0.32 31.53 -29.07
CA ARG A 401 0.35 31.64 -27.76
C ARG A 401 -0.67 31.63 -26.63
N TYR A 402 -1.08 30.43 -26.22
CA TYR A 402 -1.75 30.23 -24.93
C TYR A 402 -0.75 30.60 -23.84
N GLY A 403 -0.88 31.81 -23.31
CA GLY A 403 -0.05 32.28 -22.22
C GLY A 403 -0.51 31.59 -20.94
N PHE A 404 0.32 30.72 -20.38
CA PHE A 404 0.16 30.32 -18.99
C PHE A 404 0.41 31.56 -18.13
N HIS A 405 -0.59 31.97 -17.36
CA HIS A 405 -0.40 32.99 -16.35
C HIS A 405 0.26 32.32 -15.14
N PRO A 406 1.46 32.74 -14.69
CA PRO A 406 1.96 32.33 -13.39
C PRO A 406 0.97 32.87 -12.36
N CYS A 407 0.43 32.00 -11.50
CA CYS A 407 -0.22 32.42 -10.27
C CYS A 407 0.91 32.73 -9.27
N ASP A 408 1.67 33.79 -9.52
CA ASP A 408 2.59 34.36 -8.54
C ASP A 408 1.77 35.25 -7.60
N ASP A 409 1.08 34.63 -6.65
CA ASP A 409 0.64 35.31 -5.44
C ASP A 409 1.20 34.56 -4.23
N TYR A 410 2.49 34.80 -3.98
CA TYR A 410 3.08 34.76 -2.63
C TYR A 410 2.40 35.83 -1.75
N ASN A 411 1.07 35.80 -1.56
CA ASN A 411 0.33 36.61 -0.57
C ASN A 411 -1.19 36.34 -0.44
N LEU A 412 -1.70 35.15 -0.74
CA LEU A 412 -3.11 34.80 -0.42
C LEU A 412 -3.23 33.68 0.61
N TRP A 413 -2.52 33.86 1.72
CA TRP A 413 -3.05 33.55 3.05
C TRP A 413 -3.93 34.73 3.50
N ARG A 414 -5.14 34.84 2.96
CA ARG A 414 -6.23 35.55 3.65
C ARG A 414 -7.53 34.82 3.41
N ALA A 415 -8.05 34.27 4.50
CA ALA A 415 -9.48 34.12 4.66
C ALA A 415 -10.14 35.46 4.31
N ASP A 416 -11.12 35.45 3.41
CA ASP A 416 -12.23 36.37 3.52
C ASP A 416 -13.49 35.70 2.99
N VAL A 417 -14.45 35.65 3.91
CA VAL A 417 -15.84 35.25 3.76
C VAL A 417 -16.51 36.15 2.71
N ARG A 418 -17.15 35.54 1.72
CA ARG A 418 -18.53 35.85 1.28
C ARG A 418 -19.08 34.82 0.32
#